data_AF-A0A7D5M148-F1
#
_entry.id   AF-A0A7D5M148-F1
#
_cell.length_a   1.000
_cell.length_b   1.000
_cell.length_c   1.000
_cell.angle_alpha   90.00
_cell.angle_beta   90.00
_cell.angle_gamma   90.00
#
_symmetry.space_group_name_H-M   'P 1'
#
loop_
_entity.id
_entity.type
_entity.pdbx_description
1 polymer ?
#
loop_
_entity_poly.entity_id
_entity_poly.type
_entity_poly.pdbx_seq_one_letter_code
_entity_poly.pdbx_strand_id
1 'polypeptide(L)'
;MLWKLDSDEDFFRIYDSKKLVAGYFDPDYGKIFPKEKSEEIIESMLKNHDKISGGVMMVPLVKFRLFDTDLDTSLTNVEEQVTRVNTHLQKWKKFMNDTNHDAHSVRISHTDQDMLTIAFPITFSTPTPLEKKALEKELFEILEKLKNSELL
;
A
#
# COMPACT_ATOMS: atom_id res chain seq x y z
N MET A 1 13.80 11.56 -8.01
CA MET A 1 12.94 10.36 -7.98
C MET A 1 11.72 10.69 -7.14
N LEU A 2 10.53 10.28 -7.60
CA LEU A 2 9.28 10.62 -6.92
C LEU A 2 8.93 9.65 -5.79
N TRP A 3 9.36 8.39 -5.90
CA TRP A 3 9.13 7.33 -4.92
C TRP A 3 10.46 6.85 -4.34
N LYS A 4 10.46 6.51 -3.06
CA LYS A 4 11.61 5.90 -2.38
C LYS A 4 11.12 4.75 -1.50
N LEU A 5 11.86 3.65 -1.47
CA LEU A 5 11.63 2.55 -0.54
C LEU A 5 12.67 2.55 0.57
N ASP A 6 12.22 2.33 1.81
CA ASP A 6 13.10 1.92 2.90
C ASP A 6 12.59 0.63 3.53
N SER A 7 13.51 -0.32 3.73
CA SER A 7 13.25 -1.56 4.46
C SER A 7 12.99 -1.25 5.93
N ASP A 8 12.01 -1.93 6.50
CA ASP A 8 11.65 -1.90 7.91
C ASP A 8 11.26 -3.32 8.31
N GLU A 9 12.13 -3.96 9.10
CA GLU A 9 12.01 -5.38 9.44
C GLU A 9 11.80 -6.27 8.20
N ASP A 10 10.61 -6.83 8.04
CA ASP A 10 10.21 -7.74 6.96
C ASP A 10 9.40 -7.06 5.84
N PHE A 11 9.24 -5.74 5.84
CA PHE A 11 8.51 -5.02 4.78
C PHE A 11 9.26 -3.77 4.30
N PHE A 12 8.69 -3.09 3.30
CA PHE A 12 9.23 -1.86 2.75
C PHE A 12 8.23 -0.72 2.89
N ARG A 13 8.64 0.38 3.51
CA ARG A 13 7.90 1.65 3.53
C ARG A 13 8.10 2.38 2.21
N ILE A 14 7.00 2.84 1.61
CA ILE A 14 7.00 3.60 0.36
C ILE A 14 6.79 5.07 0.71
N TYR A 15 7.73 5.92 0.29
CA TYR A 15 7.69 7.36 0.51
C TYR A 15 7.40 8.10 -0.79
N ASP A 16 6.58 9.14 -0.69
CA ASP A 16 6.34 10.09 -1.78
C ASP A 16 7.48 11.12 -1.90
N SER A 17 7.34 12.03 -2.87
CA SER A 17 8.30 13.13 -3.09
C SER A 17 8.43 14.11 -1.92
N LYS A 18 7.46 14.15 -1.00
CA LYS A 18 7.45 14.97 0.21
C LYS A 18 8.02 14.21 1.41
N LYS A 19 8.53 12.99 1.21
CA LYS A 19 9.02 12.08 2.26
C LYS A 19 7.93 11.65 3.25
N LEU A 20 6.67 11.72 2.84
CA LEU A 20 5.55 11.15 3.60
C LEU A 20 5.35 9.70 3.20
N VAL A 21 4.94 8.86 4.15
CA VAL A 21 4.62 7.46 3.88
C VAL A 21 3.34 7.42 3.04
N ALA A 22 3.47 6.93 1.80
CA ALA A 22 2.37 6.73 0.87
C ALA A 22 1.76 5.32 0.98
N GLY A 23 2.52 4.37 1.55
CA GLY A 23 2.08 3.01 1.77
C GLY A 23 3.22 2.08 2.13
N TYR A 24 2.95 0.79 2.01
CA TYR A 24 3.86 -0.30 2.35
C TYR A 24 3.82 -1.37 1.25
N PHE A 25 4.95 -2.04 1.07
CA PHE A 25 5.05 -3.24 0.26
C PHE A 25 5.54 -4.38 1.17
N ASP A 26 4.72 -5.41 1.28
CA ASP A 26 4.98 -6.64 2.04
C ASP A 26 5.39 -7.74 1.04
N PRO A 27 6.68 -8.10 0.96
CA PRO A 27 7.17 -9.12 0.04
C PRO A 27 6.56 -10.51 0.24
N ASP A 28 6.31 -11.23 -0.86
CA ASP A 28 6.05 -12.67 -0.77
C ASP A 28 7.37 -13.44 -0.64
N TYR A 29 7.76 -13.73 0.60
CA TYR A 29 8.92 -14.57 0.94
C TYR A 29 8.71 -16.06 0.64
N GLY A 30 7.53 -16.46 0.16
CA GLY A 30 7.18 -17.83 -0.12
C GLY A 30 6.97 -18.66 1.14
N LYS A 31 7.09 -19.99 1.00
CA LYS A 31 6.86 -20.94 2.09
C LYS A 31 8.11 -21.06 2.97
N ILE A 32 8.08 -20.43 4.13
CA ILE A 32 9.18 -20.48 5.10
C ILE A 32 9.01 -21.65 6.08
N PHE A 33 10.06 -22.46 6.21
CA PHE A 33 10.15 -23.56 7.17
C PHE A 33 11.59 -23.69 7.72
N PRO A 34 11.77 -23.99 9.02
CA PRO A 34 10.75 -24.12 10.06
C PRO A 34 10.14 -22.77 10.46
N LYS A 35 8.88 -22.74 10.92
CA LYS A 35 8.16 -21.47 11.20
C LYS A 35 8.77 -20.69 12.36
N GLU A 36 9.34 -21.41 13.31
CA GLU A 36 10.01 -20.88 14.50
C GLU A 36 11.26 -20.05 14.15
N LYS A 37 11.76 -20.16 12.92
CA LYS A 37 12.91 -19.41 12.41
C LYS A 37 12.54 -18.44 11.28
N SER A 38 11.26 -18.10 11.16
CA SER A 38 10.78 -17.28 10.03
C SER A 38 11.48 -15.92 9.95
N GLU A 39 11.61 -15.23 11.08
CA GLU A 39 12.32 -13.93 11.17
C GLU A 39 13.78 -14.05 10.71
N GLU A 40 14.54 -15.03 11.21
CA GLU A 40 15.94 -15.25 10.82
C GLU A 40 16.08 -15.57 9.32
N ILE A 41 15.14 -16.35 8.78
CA ILE A 41 15.13 -16.73 7.37
C ILE A 41 14.84 -15.48 6.51
N ILE A 42 13.81 -14.70 6.85
CA ILE A 42 13.46 -13.46 6.13
C ILE A 42 14.63 -12.46 6.18
N GLU A 43 15.24 -12.27 7.35
CA GLU A 43 16.39 -11.39 7.50
C GLU A 43 17.56 -11.84 6.59
N SER A 44 17.80 -13.14 6.49
CA SER A 44 18.79 -13.70 5.56
C SER A 44 18.39 -13.46 4.10
N MET A 45 17.13 -13.63 3.73
CA MET A 45 16.64 -13.40 2.36
C MET A 45 16.82 -11.94 1.94
N LEU A 46 16.52 -10.99 2.83
CA LEU A 46 16.74 -9.56 2.64
C LEU A 46 18.24 -9.25 2.49
N LYS A 47 19.11 -9.80 3.34
CA LYS A 47 20.57 -9.61 3.24
C LYS A 47 21.17 -10.18 1.96
N ASN A 48 20.66 -11.31 1.49
CA ASN A 48 21.13 -11.98 0.28
C ASN A 48 20.53 -11.39 -1.00
N HIS A 49 19.56 -10.47 -0.87
CA HIS A 49 18.74 -9.96 -1.97
C HIS A 49 18.10 -11.09 -2.77
N ASP A 50 17.55 -12.09 -2.05
CA ASP A 50 16.87 -13.23 -2.68
C ASP A 50 15.77 -12.73 -3.61
N LYS A 51 15.52 -13.50 -4.68
CA LYS A 51 14.55 -13.10 -5.70
C LYS A 51 13.14 -13.51 -5.29
N ILE A 52 12.22 -12.56 -5.40
CA ILE A 52 10.79 -12.76 -5.15
C ILE A 52 9.99 -12.50 -6.43
N SER A 53 8.77 -13.03 -6.49
CA SER A 53 7.89 -12.86 -7.66
C SER A 53 6.83 -11.77 -7.46
N GLY A 54 6.76 -11.15 -6.28
CA GLY A 54 5.74 -10.18 -5.95
C GLY A 54 5.54 -10.02 -4.45
N GLY A 55 4.39 -9.51 -4.06
CA GLY A 55 4.02 -9.26 -2.68
C GLY A 55 2.66 -8.59 -2.58
N VAL A 56 2.37 -7.99 -1.44
CA VAL A 56 1.14 -7.23 -1.19
C VAL A 56 1.48 -5.76 -1.04
N MET A 57 0.82 -4.90 -1.81
CA MET A 57 0.86 -3.46 -1.61
C MET A 57 -0.27 -3.06 -0.67
N MET A 58 0.04 -2.23 0.33
CA MET A 58 -0.92 -1.65 1.27
C MET A 58 -0.83 -0.13 1.25
N VAL A 59 -1.93 0.53 0.94
CA VAL A 59 -2.00 2.00 0.79
C VAL A 59 -3.26 2.56 1.45
N PRO A 60 -3.30 3.86 1.79
CA PRO A 60 -4.53 4.51 2.22
C PRO A 60 -5.64 4.32 1.18
N LEU A 61 -6.80 3.85 1.62
CA LEU A 61 -8.00 3.75 0.78
C LEU A 61 -8.77 5.06 0.83
N VAL A 62 -9.14 5.48 2.05
CA VAL A 62 -9.90 6.71 2.26
C VAL A 62 -9.81 7.12 3.73
N LYS A 63 -9.74 8.42 3.98
CA LYS A 63 -10.00 9.02 5.29
C LYS A 63 -11.38 9.67 5.26
N PHE A 64 -12.25 9.39 6.24
CA PHE A 64 -13.63 9.87 6.21
C PHE A 64 -13.74 11.35 6.51
N ARG A 65 -12.90 11.87 7.42
CA ARG A 65 -12.82 13.28 7.83
C ARG A 65 -14.13 13.81 8.40
N LEU A 66 -14.90 12.96 9.08
CA LEU A 66 -16.18 13.38 9.67
C LEU A 66 -16.00 14.38 10.82
N PHE A 67 -14.87 14.27 11.54
CA PHE A 67 -14.58 15.02 12.76
C PHE A 67 -13.18 15.68 12.71
N ASP A 68 -12.70 16.03 11.51
CA ASP A 68 -11.34 16.58 11.32
C ASP A 68 -11.14 17.95 12.01
N THR A 69 -12.21 18.70 12.31
CA THR A 69 -12.13 20.06 12.87
C THR A 69 -12.58 20.17 14.33
N ASP A 70 -13.55 19.36 14.76
CA ASP A 70 -14.10 19.35 16.12
C ASP A 70 -14.77 17.99 16.37
N LEU A 71 -15.07 17.67 17.64
CA LEU A 71 -15.81 16.47 18.02
C LEU A 71 -17.30 16.55 17.64
N ASP A 72 -17.78 17.75 17.29
CA ASP A 72 -19.12 18.01 16.79
C ASP A 72 -19.11 18.35 15.29
N THR A 73 -20.16 17.93 14.58
CA THR A 73 -20.33 18.24 13.16
C THR A 73 -21.79 18.44 12.80
N SER A 74 -22.07 19.13 11.70
CA SER A 74 -23.43 19.32 11.19
C SER A 74 -23.83 18.16 10.27
N LEU A 75 -25.14 17.91 10.15
CA LEU A 75 -25.65 16.92 9.19
C LEU A 75 -25.18 17.22 7.76
N THR A 76 -25.16 18.50 7.37
CA THR A 76 -24.66 18.94 6.06
C THR A 76 -23.21 18.53 5.82
N ASN A 77 -22.32 18.70 6.80
CA ASN A 77 -20.93 18.27 6.65
C ASN A 77 -20.82 16.73 6.54
N VAL A 78 -21.63 15.97 7.30
CA VAL A 78 -21.68 14.51 7.18
C VAL A 78 -22.05 14.09 5.76
N GLU A 79 -23.10 14.69 5.19
CA GLU A 79 -23.55 14.40 3.82
C GLU A 79 -22.48 14.74 2.77
N GLU A 80 -21.80 15.87 2.93
CA GLU A 80 -20.69 16.28 2.06
C GLU A 80 -19.52 15.30 2.12
N GLN A 81 -19.09 14.88 3.33
CA GLN A 81 -18.00 13.93 3.49
C GLN A 81 -18.36 12.55 2.95
N VAL A 82 -19.58 12.06 3.20
CA VAL A 82 -20.07 10.78 2.64
C VAL A 82 -20.05 10.83 1.10
N THR A 83 -20.50 11.93 0.52
CA THR A 83 -20.49 12.12 -0.94
C THR A 83 -19.08 12.14 -1.51
N ARG A 84 -18.16 12.87 -0.85
CA ARG A 84 -16.73 12.91 -1.21
C ARG A 84 -16.09 11.52 -1.14
N VAL A 85 -16.32 10.80 -0.03
CA VAL A 85 -15.81 9.44 0.19
C VAL A 85 -16.34 8.51 -0.88
N ASN A 86 -17.65 8.51 -1.16
CA ASN A 86 -18.21 7.67 -2.21
C ASN A 86 -17.59 7.97 -3.58
N THR A 87 -17.40 9.25 -3.92
CA THR A 87 -16.74 9.66 -5.17
C THR A 87 -15.32 9.10 -5.26
N HIS A 88 -14.55 9.15 -4.17
CA HIS A 88 -13.22 8.57 -4.11
C HIS A 88 -13.22 7.03 -4.22
N LEU A 89 -14.17 6.35 -3.58
CA LEU A 89 -14.35 4.90 -3.71
C LEU A 89 -14.70 4.48 -5.14
N GLN A 90 -15.43 5.30 -5.91
CA GLN A 90 -15.66 5.03 -7.32
C GLN A 90 -14.36 5.09 -8.15
N LYS A 91 -13.43 6.01 -7.81
CA LYS A 91 -12.10 6.05 -8.45
C LYS A 91 -11.32 4.76 -8.16
N TRP A 92 -11.31 4.32 -6.90
CA TRP A 92 -10.70 3.05 -6.51
C TRP A 92 -11.32 1.87 -7.26
N LYS A 93 -12.64 1.76 -7.30
CA LYS A 93 -13.33 0.68 -8.02
C LYS A 93 -12.94 0.65 -9.50
N LYS A 94 -12.88 1.81 -10.15
CA LYS A 94 -12.40 1.93 -11.52
C LYS A 94 -10.95 1.45 -11.65
N PHE A 95 -10.06 1.93 -10.77
CA PHE A 95 -8.65 1.56 -10.78
C PHE A 95 -8.45 0.04 -10.65
N MET A 96 -9.11 -0.61 -9.68
CA MET A 96 -8.97 -2.05 -9.47
C MET A 96 -9.43 -2.85 -10.69
N ASN A 97 -10.53 -2.43 -11.33
CA ASN A 97 -11.02 -3.05 -12.56
C ASN A 97 -10.03 -2.84 -13.73
N ASP A 98 -9.56 -1.60 -13.94
CA ASP A 98 -8.68 -1.23 -15.06
C ASP A 98 -7.29 -1.89 -14.93
N THR A 99 -6.89 -2.29 -13.72
CA THR A 99 -5.60 -2.94 -13.42
C THR A 99 -5.73 -4.44 -13.13
N ASN A 100 -6.94 -5.00 -13.23
CA ASN A 100 -7.22 -6.42 -13.00
C ASN A 100 -6.81 -6.92 -11.59
N HIS A 101 -7.01 -6.08 -10.56
CA HIS A 101 -6.76 -6.39 -9.15
C HIS A 101 -8.06 -6.75 -8.41
N ASP A 102 -8.72 -7.82 -8.84
CA ASP A 102 -9.99 -8.27 -8.27
C ASP A 102 -9.86 -8.74 -6.81
N ALA A 103 -8.71 -9.32 -6.45
CA ALA A 103 -8.41 -9.74 -5.08
C ALA A 103 -7.84 -8.57 -4.27
N HIS A 104 -8.59 -8.09 -3.28
CA HIS A 104 -8.15 -7.06 -2.35
C HIS A 104 -8.82 -7.21 -0.99
N SER A 105 -8.24 -6.59 0.04
CA SER A 105 -8.85 -6.49 1.36
C SER A 105 -8.83 -5.06 1.86
N VAL A 106 -9.86 -4.67 2.60
CA VAL A 106 -9.99 -3.34 3.20
C VAL A 106 -9.96 -3.48 4.72
N ARG A 107 -9.17 -2.64 5.39
CA ARG A 107 -8.94 -2.71 6.84
C ARG A 107 -8.90 -1.32 7.44
N ILE A 108 -9.13 -1.21 8.74
CA ILE A 108 -8.92 0.05 9.47
C ILE A 108 -7.41 0.25 9.62
N SER A 109 -6.93 1.49 9.42
CA SER A 109 -5.54 1.83 9.67
C SER A 109 -5.20 1.68 11.15
N HIS A 110 -4.06 1.06 11.45
CA HIS A 110 -3.57 0.89 12.82
C HIS A 110 -3.26 2.22 13.52
N THR A 111 -2.95 3.27 12.77
CA THR A 111 -2.53 4.57 13.30
C THR A 111 -3.64 5.64 13.24
N ASP A 112 -4.72 5.39 12.52
CA ASP A 112 -5.80 6.37 12.32
C ASP A 112 -7.14 5.63 12.15
N GLN A 113 -7.99 5.69 13.18
CA GLN A 113 -9.28 5.02 13.18
C GLN A 113 -10.28 5.64 12.19
N ASP A 114 -10.03 6.86 11.70
CA ASP A 114 -10.83 7.53 10.67
C ASP A 114 -10.38 7.18 9.24
N MET A 115 -9.37 6.32 9.12
CA MET A 115 -8.80 5.93 7.83
C MET A 115 -8.95 4.42 7.58
N LEU A 116 -9.40 4.08 6.38
CA LEU A 116 -9.30 2.73 5.84
C LEU A 116 -8.05 2.61 4.96
N THR A 117 -7.46 1.43 4.95
CA THR A 117 -6.42 1.00 4.02
C THR A 117 -6.97 -0.06 3.07
N ILE A 118 -6.36 -0.16 1.89
CA ILE A 118 -6.59 -1.23 0.93
C ILE A 118 -5.29 -1.97 0.69
N ALA A 119 -5.38 -3.30 0.66
CA ALA A 119 -4.27 -4.18 0.36
C ALA A 119 -4.60 -5.06 -0.84
N PHE A 120 -3.70 -5.14 -1.81
CA PHE A 120 -3.86 -5.93 -3.03
C PHE A 120 -2.52 -6.51 -3.52
N PRO A 121 -2.53 -7.68 -4.17
CA PRO A 121 -1.32 -8.35 -4.60
C PRO A 121 -0.69 -7.64 -5.81
N ILE A 122 0.63 -7.57 -5.81
CA ILE A 122 1.46 -7.14 -6.94
C ILE A 122 2.26 -8.33 -7.41
N THR A 123 2.25 -8.59 -8.71
CA THR A 123 3.09 -9.61 -9.35
C THR A 123 4.11 -8.90 -10.23
N PHE A 124 5.38 -9.28 -10.08
CA PHE A 124 6.48 -8.72 -10.87
C PHE A 124 6.57 -9.37 -12.25
N SER A 125 7.16 -8.63 -13.18
CA SER A 125 7.35 -9.10 -14.55
C SER A 125 8.35 -10.27 -14.63
N THR A 126 9.33 -10.26 -13.73
CA THR A 126 10.35 -11.31 -13.55
C THR A 126 10.72 -11.43 -12.08
N PRO A 127 11.34 -12.54 -11.63
CA PRO A 127 11.85 -12.63 -10.26
C PRO A 127 12.85 -11.51 -9.96
N THR A 128 12.49 -10.66 -9.00
CA THR A 128 13.20 -9.41 -8.68
C THR A 128 13.92 -9.56 -7.33
N PRO A 129 15.20 -9.17 -7.23
CA PRO A 129 15.92 -9.17 -5.96
C PRO A 129 15.21 -8.32 -4.89
N LEU A 130 15.25 -8.77 -3.64
CA LEU A 130 14.87 -8.01 -2.45
C LEU A 130 15.83 -6.84 -2.16
N GLU A 131 16.07 -6.00 -3.17
CA GLU A 131 16.93 -4.82 -3.12
C GLU A 131 16.09 -3.57 -3.43
N LYS A 132 16.24 -2.51 -2.63
CA LYS A 132 15.46 -1.27 -2.70
C LYS A 132 15.28 -0.74 -4.13
N LYS A 133 16.37 -0.60 -4.90
CA LYS A 133 16.32 -0.05 -6.27
C LYS A 133 15.60 -0.96 -7.25
N ALA A 134 15.72 -2.28 -7.08
CA ALA A 134 15.06 -3.25 -7.94
C ALA A 134 13.55 -3.24 -7.68
N LEU A 135 13.15 -3.22 -6.40
CA LEU A 135 11.75 -3.11 -6.00
C LEU A 135 11.14 -1.76 -6.39
N GLU A 136 11.86 -0.65 -6.20
CA GLU A 136 11.43 0.68 -6.66
C GLU A 136 11.08 0.69 -8.15
N LYS A 137 11.87 -0.02 -8.97
CA LYS A 137 11.64 -0.11 -10.41
C LYS A 137 10.38 -0.92 -10.74
N GLU A 138 10.18 -2.08 -10.12
CA GLU A 138 8.98 -2.91 -10.38
C GLU A 138 7.70 -2.23 -9.87
N LEU A 139 7.78 -1.51 -8.74
CA LEU A 139 6.61 -0.82 -8.16
C LEU A 139 6.32 0.53 -8.84
N PHE A 140 7.26 1.07 -9.62
CA PHE A 140 7.13 2.41 -10.19
C PHE A 140 5.85 2.58 -11.01
N GLU A 141 5.53 1.62 -11.89
CA GLU A 141 4.38 1.75 -12.78
C GLU A 141 3.05 1.80 -12.02
N ILE A 142 2.87 0.94 -11.00
CA ILE A 142 1.64 0.92 -10.22
C ILE A 142 1.52 2.19 -9.35
N LEU A 143 2.63 2.67 -8.78
CA LEU A 143 2.67 3.90 -7.99
C LEU A 143 2.34 5.14 -8.83
N GLU A 144 2.87 5.24 -10.05
CA GLU A 144 2.51 6.32 -10.97
C GLU A 144 1.03 6.25 -11.39
N LYS A 145 0.49 5.05 -11.65
CA LYS A 145 -0.94 4.89 -11.97
C LYS A 145 -1.85 5.30 -10.80
N LEU A 146 -1.50 4.95 -9.57
CA LEU A 146 -2.23 5.35 -8.36
C LEU A 146 -2.26 6.87 -8.23
N LYS A 147 -1.10 7.52 -8.34
CA LYS A 147 -0.96 8.98 -8.29
C LYS A 147 -1.75 9.67 -9.41
N ASN A 148 -1.61 9.20 -10.65
CA ASN A 148 -2.31 9.79 -11.81
C ASN A 148 -3.83 9.58 -11.74
N SER A 149 -4.29 8.61 -10.95
CA SER A 149 -5.70 8.36 -10.67
C SER A 149 -6.22 9.12 -9.43
N GLU A 150 -5.38 9.97 -8.83
CA GLU A 150 -5.68 10.73 -7.61
C GLU A 150 -6.08 9.83 -6.42
N LEU A 151 -5.41 8.66 -6.32
CA LEU A 151 -5.58 7.69 -5.24
C LEU A 151 -4.45 7.77 -4.19
N LEU A 152 -3.33 8.40 -4.55
CA LEU A 152 -2.18 8.74 -3.71
C LEU A 152 -1.76 10.19 -3.94
#